data_AF-A0A0F9C9B1-F1
#
_entry.id   AF-A0A0F9C9B1-F1
#
_cell.length_a   1.000
_cell.length_b   1.000
_cell.length_c   1.000
_cell.angle_alpha   90.00
_cell.angle_beta   90.00
_cell.angle_gamma   90.00
#
_symmetry.space_group_name_H-M   'P 1'
#
loop_
_entity.id
_entity.type
_entity.pdbx_description
1 polymer ?
#
loop_
_entity_poly.entity_id
_entity_poly.type
_entity_poly.pdbx_seq_one_letter_code
_entity_poly.pdbx_strand_id
1 'polypeptide(L)'
;MGELEMPEDILDQLRNAIIKLDDQRSKDIARKGIEAGIDPLAMINEGIRSALDVMGERFSAGDLFLPELMLSAKAADAAVEILEPELLKKGGAVNKLGKILIATVKGDIHDIGKNIVALLMKSAGFEVVDLGVDKTDEEILIAAKE
;
A
#
# COMPACT_ATOMS: atom_id res chain seq x y z
N MET A 1 -31.61 -16.00 4.53
CA MET A 1 -31.76 -14.56 4.25
C MET A 1 -30.44 -13.95 4.65
N GLY A 2 -29.63 -13.52 3.69
CA GLY A 2 -28.31 -12.95 3.98
C GLY A 2 -28.50 -11.59 4.63
N GLU A 3 -28.01 -11.45 5.86
CA GLU A 3 -27.86 -10.16 6.49
C GLU A 3 -26.95 -9.31 5.59
N LEU A 4 -27.46 -8.17 5.14
CA LEU A 4 -26.66 -7.16 4.47
C LEU A 4 -25.65 -6.67 5.52
N GLU A 5 -24.42 -7.19 5.48
CA GLU A 5 -23.30 -6.65 6.25
C GLU A 5 -23.22 -5.15 5.96
N MET A 6 -23.34 -4.34 7.01
CA MET A 6 -23.40 -2.89 6.92
C MET A 6 -22.10 -2.32 6.31
N PRO A 7 -22.16 -1.18 5.59
CA PRO A 7 -20.98 -0.60 4.92
C PRO A 7 -19.79 -0.32 5.85
N GLU A 8 -20.04 0.04 7.11
CA GLU A 8 -19.03 0.30 8.14
C GLU A 8 -18.25 -0.98 8.53
N ASP A 9 -18.92 -2.14 8.49
CA ASP A 9 -18.32 -3.42 8.86
C ASP A 9 -17.29 -3.87 7.82
N ILE A 10 -17.52 -3.62 6.53
CA ILE A 10 -16.59 -4.05 5.47
C ILE A 10 -15.25 -3.29 5.54
N LEU A 11 -15.27 -1.99 5.87
CA LEU A 11 -14.04 -1.21 6.05
C LEU A 11 -13.22 -1.72 7.24
N ASP A 12 -13.89 -2.01 8.36
CA ASP A 12 -13.25 -2.60 9.54
C ASP A 12 -12.75 -4.02 9.28
N GLN A 13 -13.51 -4.84 8.55
CA GLN A 13 -13.09 -6.17 8.13
C GLN A 13 -11.82 -6.09 7.26
N LEU A 14 -11.77 -5.17 6.31
CA LEU A 14 -10.61 -4.96 5.43
C LEU A 14 -9.39 -4.52 6.24
N ARG A 15 -9.57 -3.52 7.13
CA ARG A 15 -8.52 -3.06 8.04
C ARG A 15 -7.96 -4.22 8.88
N ASN A 16 -8.86 -5.01 9.47
CA ASN A 16 -8.50 -6.13 10.32
C ASN A 16 -7.81 -7.27 9.55
N ALA A 17 -8.18 -7.54 8.31
CA ALA A 17 -7.52 -8.54 7.47
C ALA A 17 -6.05 -8.15 7.20
N ILE A 18 -5.79 -6.87 6.92
CA ILE A 18 -4.44 -6.35 6.70
C ILE A 18 -3.60 -6.41 7.98
N ILE A 19 -4.16 -6.00 9.12
CA ILE A 19 -3.48 -6.09 10.43
C ILE A 19 -3.17 -7.56 10.79
N LYS A 20 -4.02 -8.50 10.37
CA LYS A 20 -3.82 -9.95 10.54
C LYS A 20 -2.94 -10.58 9.46
N LEU A 21 -2.37 -9.80 8.56
CA LEU A 21 -1.43 -10.24 7.53
C LEU A 21 -2.04 -11.22 6.51
N ASP A 22 -3.36 -11.12 6.25
CA ASP A 22 -4.11 -12.05 5.43
C ASP A 22 -4.43 -11.43 4.05
N ASP A 23 -3.58 -11.74 3.06
CA ASP A 23 -3.66 -11.21 1.69
C ASP A 23 -4.87 -11.73 0.93
N GLN A 24 -5.14 -13.04 1.03
CA GLN A 24 -6.28 -13.67 0.37
C GLN A 24 -7.60 -13.12 0.90
N ARG A 25 -7.73 -13.00 2.23
CA ARG A 25 -8.93 -12.40 2.83
C ARG A 25 -9.07 -10.92 2.47
N SER A 26 -7.98 -10.18 2.37
CA SER A 26 -7.99 -8.78 1.93
C SER A 26 -8.54 -8.64 0.50
N LYS A 27 -8.13 -9.54 -0.42
CA LYS A 27 -8.71 -9.62 -1.78
C LYS A 27 -10.21 -9.92 -1.76
N ASP A 28 -10.62 -10.90 -0.96
CA ASP A 28 -12.01 -11.33 -0.91
C ASP A 28 -12.93 -10.25 -0.32
N ILE A 29 -12.48 -9.53 0.72
CA ILE A 29 -13.21 -8.40 1.28
C ILE A 29 -13.26 -7.23 0.28
N ALA A 30 -12.17 -6.95 -0.44
CA ALA A 30 -12.16 -5.93 -1.48
C ALA A 30 -13.23 -6.19 -2.56
N ARG A 31 -13.36 -7.45 -3.03
CA ARG A 31 -14.41 -7.85 -3.98
C ARG A 31 -15.80 -7.67 -3.39
N LYS A 32 -16.03 -8.13 -2.15
CA LYS A 32 -17.32 -7.94 -1.46
C LYS A 32 -17.70 -6.48 -1.31
N GLY A 33 -16.75 -5.61 -0.98
CA GLY A 33 -17.00 -4.17 -0.88
C GLY A 33 -17.42 -3.54 -2.20
N ILE A 34 -16.80 -3.96 -3.31
CA ILE A 34 -17.23 -3.56 -4.66
C ILE A 34 -18.66 -4.04 -4.94
N GLU A 35 -18.96 -5.31 -4.66
CA GLU A 35 -20.30 -5.91 -4.87
C GLU A 35 -21.37 -5.23 -4.01
N ALA A 36 -21.02 -4.82 -2.79
CA ALA A 36 -21.87 -4.06 -1.87
C ALA A 36 -22.02 -2.57 -2.26
N GLY A 37 -21.33 -2.12 -3.31
CA GLY A 37 -21.42 -0.75 -3.82
C GLY A 37 -20.63 0.29 -3.01
N ILE A 38 -19.71 -0.14 -2.14
CA ILE A 38 -18.82 0.76 -1.40
C ILE A 38 -17.89 1.47 -2.39
N ASP A 39 -17.58 2.73 -2.12
CA ASP A 39 -16.61 3.48 -2.90
C ASP A 39 -15.20 2.87 -2.74
N PRO A 40 -14.56 2.41 -3.83
CA PRO A 40 -13.19 1.90 -3.78
C PRO A 40 -12.21 2.90 -3.16
N LEU A 41 -12.43 4.21 -3.36
CA LEU A 41 -11.57 5.22 -2.76
C LEU A 41 -11.69 5.26 -1.24
N ALA A 42 -12.90 5.09 -0.70
CA ALA A 42 -13.14 4.98 0.73
C ALA A 42 -12.47 3.72 1.29
N MET A 43 -12.57 2.58 0.59
CA MET A 43 -11.89 1.35 1.00
C MET A 43 -10.37 1.50 1.08
N ILE A 44 -9.76 2.21 0.11
CA ILE A 44 -8.32 2.49 0.11
C ILE A 44 -7.95 3.44 1.27
N ASN A 45 -8.67 4.54 1.46
CA ASN A 45 -8.30 5.55 2.45
C ASN A 45 -8.64 5.13 3.89
N GLU A 46 -9.83 4.59 4.12
CA GLU A 46 -10.33 4.31 5.47
C GLU A 46 -10.06 2.87 5.91
N GLY A 47 -10.01 1.92 4.98
CA GLY A 47 -9.67 0.53 5.27
C GLY A 47 -8.16 0.26 5.21
N ILE A 48 -7.55 0.54 4.06
CA ILE A 48 -6.16 0.15 3.78
C ILE A 48 -5.15 1.07 4.46
N ARG A 49 -5.23 2.40 4.23
CA ARG A 49 -4.26 3.35 4.82
C ARG A 49 -4.29 3.32 6.34
N SER A 50 -5.49 3.31 6.94
CA SER A 50 -5.62 3.24 8.40
C SER A 50 -5.00 1.96 8.99
N ALA A 51 -5.07 0.83 8.28
CA ALA A 51 -4.38 -0.39 8.70
C ALA A 51 -2.87 -0.23 8.66
N LEU A 52 -2.33 0.36 7.59
CA LEU A 52 -0.89 0.57 7.43
C LEU A 52 -0.34 1.57 8.45
N ASP A 53 -1.09 2.61 8.81
CA ASP A 53 -0.72 3.56 9.86
C ASP A 53 -0.56 2.83 11.21
N VAL A 54 -1.55 1.98 11.58
CA VAL A 54 -1.48 1.18 12.81
C VAL A 54 -0.28 0.22 12.80
N MET A 55 -0.01 -0.42 11.67
CA MET A 55 1.14 -1.33 11.55
C MET A 55 2.48 -0.57 11.66
N GLY A 56 2.57 0.62 11.07
CA GLY A 56 3.72 1.51 11.18
C GLY A 56 3.97 2.00 12.61
N GLU A 57 2.91 2.36 13.34
CA GLU A 57 2.98 2.74 14.76
C GLU A 57 3.49 1.58 15.62
N ARG A 58 2.91 0.38 15.46
CA ARG A 58 3.33 -0.82 16.20
C ARG A 58 4.78 -1.21 15.91
N PHE A 59 5.21 -1.12 14.64
CA PHE A 59 6.60 -1.34 14.29
C PHE A 59 7.53 -0.32 14.97
N SER A 60 7.14 0.96 14.97
CA SER A 60 7.92 2.04 15.61
C SER A 60 7.98 1.89 17.14
N ALA A 61 6.94 1.33 17.75
CA ALA A 61 6.89 1.00 19.17
C ALA A 61 7.70 -0.26 19.54
N GLY A 62 8.15 -1.05 18.56
CA GLY A 62 8.84 -2.33 18.76
C GLY A 62 7.90 -3.50 19.06
N ASP A 63 6.59 -3.33 18.84
CA ASP A 63 5.57 -4.37 19.04
C ASP A 63 5.49 -5.36 17.87
N LEU A 64 6.07 -5.01 16.72
CA LEU A 64 6.13 -5.83 15.51
C LEU A 64 7.53 -5.84 14.91
N PHE A 65 7.86 -6.93 14.23
CA PHE A 65 9.09 -7.07 13.46
C PHE A 65 8.89 -6.68 12.00
N LEU A 66 10.01 -6.39 11.33
CA LEU A 66 10.03 -6.02 9.92
C LEU A 66 9.29 -7.01 8.99
N PRO A 67 9.41 -8.36 9.15
CA PRO A 67 8.66 -9.30 8.31
C PRO A 67 7.15 -9.11 8.40
N GLU A 68 6.61 -8.78 9.58
CA GLU A 68 5.18 -8.56 9.80
C GLU A 68 4.73 -7.28 9.09
N LEU A 69 5.51 -6.20 9.20
CA LEU A 69 5.24 -4.95 8.48
C LEU A 69 5.24 -5.16 6.95
N MET A 70 6.17 -5.97 6.44
CA MET A 70 6.21 -6.31 5.01
C MET A 70 5.02 -7.17 4.58
N LEU A 71 4.54 -8.08 5.42
CA LEU A 71 3.36 -8.89 5.14
C LEU A 71 2.08 -8.04 5.14
N SER A 72 1.96 -7.05 6.03
CA SER A 72 0.80 -6.14 6.00
C SER A 72 0.78 -5.28 4.74
N ALA A 73 1.95 -4.82 4.28
CA ALA A 73 2.07 -4.10 3.00
C ALA A 73 1.62 -4.99 1.82
N LYS A 74 2.00 -6.27 1.81
CA LYS A 74 1.53 -7.23 0.80
C LYS A 74 0.03 -7.47 0.83
N ALA A 75 -0.56 -7.58 2.02
CA ALA A 75 -2.01 -7.74 2.17
C ALA A 75 -2.78 -6.50 1.72
N ALA A 76 -2.24 -5.31 1.98
CA ALA A 76 -2.76 -4.05 1.46
C ALA A 76 -2.69 -3.98 -0.07
N ASP A 77 -1.52 -4.25 -0.67
CA ASP A 77 -1.32 -4.26 -2.12
C ASP A 77 -2.28 -5.24 -2.81
N ALA A 78 -2.47 -6.41 -2.21
CA ALA A 78 -3.41 -7.43 -2.67
C ALA A 78 -4.86 -6.90 -2.76
N ALA A 79 -5.32 -6.08 -1.81
CA ALA A 79 -6.63 -5.44 -1.89
C ALA A 79 -6.66 -4.31 -2.94
N VAL A 80 -5.60 -3.50 -3.03
CA VAL A 80 -5.49 -2.42 -4.04
C VAL A 80 -5.57 -2.96 -5.47
N GLU A 81 -4.95 -4.11 -5.76
CA GLU A 81 -5.03 -4.79 -7.06
C GLU A 81 -6.48 -5.05 -7.51
N ILE A 82 -7.40 -5.22 -6.55
CA ILE A 82 -8.83 -5.43 -6.81
C ILE A 82 -9.58 -4.10 -6.96
N LEU A 83 -9.23 -3.10 -6.14
CA LEU A 83 -9.97 -1.84 -6.04
C LEU A 83 -9.59 -0.82 -7.13
N GLU A 84 -8.31 -0.76 -7.52
CA GLU A 84 -7.79 0.23 -8.47
C GLU A 84 -8.46 0.15 -9.86
N PRO A 85 -8.67 -1.04 -10.47
CA PRO A 85 -9.40 -1.14 -11.74
C PRO A 85 -10.84 -0.61 -11.66
N GLU A 86 -11.54 -0.83 -10.55
CA GLU A 86 -12.91 -0.35 -10.36
C GLU A 86 -12.96 1.18 -10.15
N LEU A 87 -11.95 1.73 -9.47
CA LEU A 87 -11.81 3.17 -9.31
C LEU A 87 -11.61 3.86 -10.67
N LEU A 88 -10.75 3.30 -11.53
CA LEU A 88 -10.51 3.80 -12.89
C LEU A 88 -11.76 3.75 -13.77
N LYS A 89 -12.56 2.67 -13.67
CA LYS A 89 -13.84 2.55 -14.40
C LYS A 89 -14.84 3.65 -14.02
N LYS A 90 -14.81 4.09 -12.76
CA LYS A 90 -15.64 5.20 -12.26
C LYS A 90 -15.07 6.58 -12.60
N GLY A 91 -13.98 6.66 -13.37
CA GLY A 91 -13.29 7.91 -13.71
C GLY A 91 -12.49 8.51 -12.55
N GLY A 92 -12.33 7.76 -11.45
CA GLY A 92 -11.49 8.13 -10.32
C GLY A 92 -10.06 7.65 -10.50
N ALA A 93 -9.16 8.18 -9.67
CA ALA A 93 -7.79 7.69 -9.55
C ALA A 93 -7.40 7.65 -8.07
N VAL A 94 -6.48 6.76 -7.71
CA VAL A 94 -5.89 6.79 -6.38
C VAL A 94 -5.03 8.03 -6.29
N ASN A 95 -5.46 9.02 -5.51
CA ASN A 95 -4.66 10.21 -5.26
C ASN A 95 -3.36 9.78 -4.57
N LYS A 96 -2.25 9.92 -5.30
CA LYS A 96 -0.92 9.69 -4.75
C LYS A 96 -0.57 10.83 -3.80
N LEU A 97 0.03 10.50 -2.66
CA LEU A 97 0.44 11.49 -1.65
C LEU A 97 1.60 12.36 -2.16
N GLY A 98 2.37 11.82 -3.09
CA GLY A 98 3.50 12.47 -3.74
C GLY A 98 4.29 11.47 -4.57
N LYS A 99 5.30 11.95 -5.27
CA LYS A 99 6.25 11.16 -6.05
C LYS A 99 7.58 11.11 -5.31
N ILE A 100 8.13 9.91 -5.12
CA ILE A 100 9.41 9.65 -4.47
C ILE A 100 10.34 9.03 -5.50
N LEU A 101 11.53 9.61 -5.63
CA LEU A 101 12.65 9.00 -6.35
C LEU A 101 13.58 8.33 -5.33
N ILE A 102 13.95 7.07 -5.55
CA ILE A 102 14.85 6.33 -4.67
C ILE A 102 15.93 5.60 -5.49
N ALA A 103 17.17 5.58 -5.00
CA ALA A 103 18.33 4.95 -5.63
C ALA A 103 19.41 4.66 -4.57
N THR A 104 20.34 3.75 -4.85
CA THR A 104 21.62 3.73 -4.12
C THR A 104 22.66 4.57 -4.85
N VAL A 105 23.56 5.19 -4.08
CA VAL A 105 24.61 6.05 -4.61
C VAL A 105 25.70 5.26 -5.32
N LYS A 106 26.51 5.96 -6.11
CA LYS A 106 27.65 5.39 -6.82
C LYS A 106 28.58 4.60 -5.89
N GLY A 107 28.92 3.38 -6.31
CA GLY A 107 29.76 2.42 -5.61
C GLY A 107 29.02 1.59 -4.56
N ASP A 108 27.72 1.83 -4.32
CA ASP A 108 26.93 1.07 -3.38
C ASP A 108 25.94 0.15 -4.10
N ILE A 109 26.08 -1.16 -3.89
CA ILE A 109 25.19 -2.20 -4.47
C ILE A 109 24.17 -2.73 -3.46
N HIS A 110 24.19 -2.28 -2.21
CA HIS A 110 23.30 -2.79 -1.17
C HIS A 110 21.90 -2.21 -1.31
N ASP A 111 20.94 -3.02 -1.73
CA ASP A 111 19.59 -2.56 -2.09
C ASP A 111 18.49 -3.04 -1.14
N ILE A 112 18.79 -3.93 -0.19
CA ILE A 112 17.76 -4.53 0.68
C ILE A 112 16.98 -3.45 1.42
N GLY A 113 17.67 -2.53 2.10
CA GLY A 113 17.03 -1.42 2.82
C GLY A 113 16.24 -0.50 1.90
N LYS A 114 16.79 -0.17 0.72
CA LYS A 114 16.12 0.62 -0.31
C LYS A 114 14.81 -0.02 -0.75
N ASN A 115 14.83 -1.31 -1.06
CA ASN A 115 13.67 -2.05 -1.55
C ASN A 115 12.56 -2.15 -0.49
N ILE A 116 12.94 -2.29 0.79
CA ILE A 116 12.00 -2.22 1.91
C ILE A 116 11.32 -0.86 1.95
N VAL A 117 12.09 0.24 1.92
CA VAL A 117 11.52 1.60 1.93
C VAL A 117 10.62 1.83 0.71
N ALA A 118 11.05 1.40 -0.48
CA ALA A 118 10.28 1.54 -1.71
C ALA A 118 8.93 0.81 -1.62
N LEU A 119 8.89 -0.41 -1.09
CA LEU A 119 7.66 -1.15 -0.87
C LEU A 119 6.73 -0.42 0.11
N LEU A 120 7.25 -0.03 1.28
CA LEU A 120 6.44 0.63 2.31
C LEU A 120 5.86 1.97 1.83
N MET A 121 6.63 2.75 1.07
CA MET A 121 6.17 4.02 0.50
C MET A 121 5.07 3.80 -0.55
N LYS A 122 5.18 2.76 -1.40
CA LYS A 122 4.13 2.42 -2.37
C LYS A 122 2.83 2.07 -1.68
N SER A 123 2.88 1.18 -0.68
CA SER A 123 1.69 0.76 0.06
C SER A 123 1.07 1.92 0.85
N ALA A 124 1.89 2.87 1.36
CA ALA A 124 1.41 4.10 1.99
C ALA A 124 0.73 5.08 1.00
N GLY A 125 0.80 4.82 -0.30
CA GLY A 125 0.12 5.63 -1.33
C GLY A 125 1.01 6.66 -2.01
N PHE A 126 2.33 6.53 -1.92
CA PHE A 126 3.25 7.30 -2.75
C PHE A 126 3.44 6.65 -4.13
N GLU A 127 3.68 7.46 -5.14
CA GLU A 127 4.31 7.00 -6.37
C GLU A 127 5.81 6.85 -6.10
N VAL A 128 6.38 5.68 -6.37
CA VAL A 128 7.81 5.43 -6.15
C VAL A 128 8.49 5.08 -7.46
N VAL A 129 9.43 5.92 -7.86
CA VAL A 129 10.37 5.72 -8.96
C VAL A 129 11.67 5.20 -8.37
N ASP A 130 12.07 3.99 -8.75
CA ASP A 130 13.27 3.34 -8.24
C ASP A 130 14.31 3.25 -9.37
N LEU A 131 15.42 3.97 -9.23
CA LEU A 131 16.52 3.94 -10.21
C LEU A 131 17.45 2.75 -10.04
N GLY A 132 17.24 1.93 -9.01
CA GLY A 132 18.08 0.78 -8.72
C GLY A 132 19.34 1.16 -7.95
N VAL A 133 20.44 0.50 -8.29
CA VAL A 133 21.71 0.62 -7.56
C VAL A 133 22.81 1.32 -8.35
N ASP A 134 23.85 1.75 -7.65
CA ASP A 134 25.10 2.29 -8.20
C ASP A 134 24.86 3.49 -9.14
N LYS A 135 24.08 4.47 -8.67
CA LYS A 135 23.70 5.65 -9.47
C LYS A 135 24.58 6.86 -9.19
N THR A 136 25.03 7.49 -10.26
CA THR A 136 25.75 8.76 -10.20
C THR A 136 24.83 9.91 -9.79
N ASP A 137 25.42 10.95 -9.20
CA ASP A 137 24.69 12.17 -8.84
C ASP A 137 23.97 12.78 -10.06
N GLU A 138 24.59 12.70 -11.23
CA GLU A 138 24.02 13.19 -12.48
C GLU A 138 22.77 12.41 -12.90
N GLU A 139 22.81 11.07 -12.88
CA GLU A 139 21.64 10.23 -13.16
C GLU A 139 20.48 10.54 -12.21
N ILE A 140 20.76 10.69 -10.91
CA ILE A 140 19.75 10.99 -9.90
C ILE A 140 19.15 12.39 -10.14
N LEU A 141 19.98 13.39 -10.41
CA LEU A 141 19.52 14.77 -10.63
C LEU A 141 18.72 14.94 -11.92
N ILE A 142 19.04 14.16 -12.96
CA ILE A 142 18.26 14.14 -14.20
C ILE A 142 16.88 13.55 -13.90
N ALA A 143 16.82 12.36 -13.32
CA ALA A 143 15.56 11.68 -13.01
C ALA A 143 14.68 12.48 -12.02
N ALA A 144 15.27 13.25 -11.10
CA ALA A 144 14.54 14.06 -10.14
C ALA A 144 13.87 15.30 -10.77
N LYS A 145 14.31 15.73 -11.96
CA LYS A 145 13.74 16.88 -12.69
C LYS A 145 12.61 16.48 -13.65
N GLU A 146 12.39 15.19 -13.86
CA GLU A 146 11.31 14.61 -14.69
C GLU A 146 10.04 14.29 -13.89
#